data_AF-A0A5E4JB65-F1
#
_entry.id   AF-A0A5E4JB65-F1
#
_cell.length_a   1.000
_cell.length_b   1.000
_cell.length_c   1.000
_cell.angle_alpha   90.00
_cell.angle_beta   90.00
_cell.angle_gamma   90.00
#
_symmetry.space_group_name_H-M   'P 1'
#
loop_
_entity.id
_entity.type
_entity.pdbx_description
1 polymer ?
#
loop_
_entity_poly.entity_id
_entity_poly.type
_entity_poly.pdbx_seq_one_letter_code
_entity_poly.pdbx_strand_id
1 'polypeptide(L)'
;MKSIKLRKRSQERHKNPNQKGKGYNPFEIIKLIGKGEKMKAYEVKGYYTKSGKHTFTIKVNAESEKLVREKVFAEFGGKQGITRRHIIVESVKAA
;
A
#
# COMPACT_ATOMS: atom_id res chain seq x y z
N MET A 1 -30.52 -8.41 -55.12
CA MET A 1 -29.52 -8.96 -54.18
C MET A 1 -29.44 -8.03 -52.98
N LYS A 2 -29.77 -8.50 -51.76
CA LYS A 2 -29.85 -7.67 -50.54
C LYS A 2 -28.53 -7.77 -49.75
N SER A 3 -27.81 -6.67 -49.58
CA SER A 3 -26.58 -6.62 -48.79
C SER A 3 -26.88 -6.42 -47.31
N ILE A 4 -26.60 -7.45 -46.50
CA ILE A 4 -26.65 -7.38 -45.03
C ILE A 4 -25.47 -6.53 -44.55
N LYS A 5 -25.79 -5.40 -43.92
CA LYS A 5 -24.82 -4.48 -43.30
C LYS A 5 -24.30 -5.11 -42.01
N LEU A 6 -23.16 -5.80 -42.10
CA LEU A 6 -22.43 -6.33 -40.94
C LEU A 6 -21.99 -5.15 -40.06
N ARG A 7 -22.78 -4.85 -39.02
CA ARG A 7 -22.31 -4.03 -37.90
C ARG A 7 -21.19 -4.79 -37.20
N LYS A 8 -19.93 -4.49 -37.52
CA LYS A 8 -18.81 -4.81 -36.63
C LYS A 8 -18.92 -3.90 -35.41
N ARG A 9 -19.58 -4.42 -34.37
CA ARG A 9 -19.52 -3.89 -33.00
C ARG A 9 -18.10 -4.12 -32.50
N SER A 10 -17.16 -3.29 -32.96
CA SER A 10 -15.85 -3.22 -32.35
C SER A 10 -16.08 -2.69 -30.95
N GLN A 11 -15.74 -3.49 -29.95
CA GLN A 11 -15.62 -3.05 -28.58
C GLN A 11 -14.53 -1.98 -28.55
N GLU A 12 -14.93 -0.75 -28.82
CA GLU A 12 -14.17 0.42 -28.42
C GLU A 12 -14.16 0.38 -26.90
N ARG A 13 -13.15 -0.32 -26.36
CA ARG A 13 -12.78 -0.20 -24.97
C ARG A 13 -12.50 1.28 -24.80
N HIS A 14 -13.45 1.99 -24.22
CA HIS A 14 -13.21 3.28 -23.60
C HIS A 14 -12.10 3.05 -22.57
N LYS A 15 -10.84 3.17 -23.00
CA LYS A 15 -9.72 3.46 -22.11
C LYS A 15 -9.98 4.87 -21.66
N ASN A 16 -10.74 4.99 -20.59
CA ASN A 16 -10.94 6.22 -19.86
C ASN A 16 -9.53 6.68 -19.41
N PRO A 17 -8.91 7.70 -20.03
CA PRO A 17 -7.52 8.06 -19.74
C PRO A 17 -7.36 8.71 -18.37
N ASN A 18 -8.48 8.97 -17.67
CA ASN A 18 -8.52 9.69 -16.40
C ASN A 18 -8.67 8.80 -15.17
N GLN A 19 -8.61 7.48 -15.31
CA GLN A 19 -8.39 6.60 -14.15
C GLN A 19 -6.89 6.52 -13.83
N LYS A 20 -6.28 7.71 -13.68
CA LYS A 20 -5.13 7.90 -12.79
C LYS A 20 -5.59 7.38 -11.44
N GLY A 21 -5.23 6.13 -11.15
CA GLY A 21 -5.30 5.62 -9.79
C GLY A 21 -4.62 6.67 -8.93
N LYS A 22 -5.40 7.36 -8.11
CA LYS A 22 -4.86 8.16 -7.03
C LYS A 22 -4.27 7.16 -6.04
N GLY A 23 -3.10 6.63 -6.40
CA GLY A 23 -2.21 6.00 -5.46
C GLY A 23 -1.97 7.07 -4.40
N TYR A 24 -2.39 6.77 -3.19
CA TYR A 24 -2.15 7.64 -2.05
C TYR A 24 -0.63 7.91 -2.00
N ASN A 25 -0.24 9.16 -2.23
CA ASN A 25 1.15 9.59 -2.14
C ASN A 25 1.55 9.51 -0.66
N PRO A 26 2.50 8.64 -0.27
CA PRO A 26 2.92 8.52 1.13
C PRO A 26 3.55 9.81 1.67
N PHE A 27 3.98 10.73 0.80
CA PHE A 27 4.52 12.03 1.17
C PHE A 27 3.46 13.07 1.56
N GLU A 28 2.19 12.93 1.14
CA GLU A 28 1.12 13.83 1.60
C GLU A 28 0.68 13.53 3.04
N ILE A 29 0.80 12.27 3.48
CA ILE A 29 0.52 11.87 4.87
C ILE A 29 1.46 12.61 5.86
N ILE A 30 2.67 12.95 5.44
CA ILE A 30 3.66 13.61 6.29
C ILE A 30 3.27 15.08 6.55
N LYS A 31 2.41 15.69 5.71
CA LYS A 31 2.08 17.13 5.82
C LYS A 31 0.87 17.44 6.74
N LEU A 32 0.13 16.42 7.20
CA LEU A 32 -1.03 16.59 8.10
C LEU A 32 -0.70 16.37 9.59
N ILE A 33 0.57 16.11 9.93
CA ILE A 33 1.08 15.98 11.30
C ILE A 33 1.29 17.38 11.90
N GLY A 34 0.23 18.19 11.91
CA GLY A 34 0.23 19.58 12.37
C GLY A 34 -0.49 19.80 13.70
N LYS A 35 -0.99 18.75 14.36
CA LYS A 35 -1.68 18.86 15.66
C LYS A 35 -1.31 17.71 16.61
N GLY A 36 -0.19 17.87 17.31
CA GLY A 36 -0.22 17.75 18.78
C GLY A 36 -0.22 16.37 19.45
N GLU A 37 0.16 15.27 18.79
CA GLU A 37 0.52 14.03 19.50
C GLU A 37 2.01 13.73 19.32
N LYS A 38 2.72 13.47 20.43
CA LYS A 38 4.15 13.15 20.43
C LYS A 38 4.36 11.82 19.71
N MET A 39 4.72 11.87 18.43
CA MET A 39 5.14 10.69 17.68
C MET A 39 6.33 10.04 18.37
N LYS A 40 6.21 8.74 18.65
CA LYS A 40 7.33 7.92 19.14
C LYS A 40 7.91 7.16 17.96
N ALA A 41 9.22 7.04 17.94
CA ALA A 41 9.89 6.17 17.01
C ALA A 41 9.72 4.73 17.48
N TYR A 42 9.34 3.82 16.58
CA TYR A 42 9.25 2.40 16.83
C TYR A 42 10.12 1.64 15.83
N GLU A 43 10.94 0.72 16.32
CA GLU A 43 11.62 -0.27 15.51
C GLU A 43 10.75 -1.53 15.41
N VAL A 44 10.42 -1.92 14.19
CA VAL A 44 9.60 -3.08 13.88
C VAL A 44 10.47 -4.12 13.21
N LYS A 45 10.46 -5.34 13.74
CA LYS A 45 11.13 -6.51 13.17
C LYS A 45 10.08 -7.54 12.78
N GLY A 46 10.29 -8.17 11.64
CA GLY A 46 9.41 -9.22 11.16
C GLY A 46 9.93 -9.87 9.91
N TYR A 47 9.09 -10.67 9.27
CA TYR A 47 9.39 -11.25 7.98
C TYR A 47 8.14 -11.36 7.13
N TYR A 48 8.32 -11.45 5.82
CA TYR A 48 7.23 -11.76 4.90
C TYR A 48 7.56 -12.96 4.01
N THR A 49 6.51 -13.64 3.53
CA THR A 49 6.61 -14.95 2.86
C THR A 49 6.03 -14.98 1.44
N LYS A 50 6.21 -13.91 0.65
CA LYS A 50 5.62 -13.81 -0.70
C LYS A 50 6.30 -14.71 -1.74
N SER A 51 7.63 -14.83 -1.69
CA SER A 51 8.44 -15.65 -2.62
C SER A 51 9.59 -16.37 -1.91
N GLY A 52 9.43 -16.61 -0.60
CA GLY A 52 10.48 -17.03 0.31
C GLY A 52 10.38 -16.25 1.62
N LYS A 53 11.11 -16.68 2.66
CA LYS A 53 11.15 -15.99 3.95
C LYS A 53 12.12 -14.81 3.87
N HIS A 54 11.59 -13.59 3.88
CA HIS A 54 12.38 -12.36 3.87
C HIS A 54 12.19 -11.60 5.17
N THR A 55 13.24 -11.53 5.99
CA THR A 55 13.24 -10.73 7.21
C THR A 55 13.40 -9.24 6.90
N PHE A 56 12.73 -8.39 7.65
CA PHE A 56 12.84 -6.94 7.56
C PHE A 56 12.93 -6.30 8.95
N THR A 57 13.62 -5.17 9.00
CA THR A 57 13.63 -4.25 10.14
C THR A 57 13.33 -2.86 9.60
N ILE A 58 12.27 -2.23 10.10
CA ILE A 58 11.90 -0.87 9.68
C ILE A 58 11.66 0.03 10.90
N LYS A 59 12.03 1.30 10.78
CA LYS A 59 11.77 2.32 11.80
C LYS A 59 10.56 3.15 11.39
N VAL A 60 9.55 3.17 12.23
CA VAL A 60 8.26 3.82 11.97
C VAL A 60 7.95 4.79 13.09
N ASN A 61 7.76 6.05 12.75
CA ASN A 61 7.23 7.05 13.69
C ASN A 61 5.71 6.96 13.72
N ALA A 62 5.14 6.70 14.90
CA ALA A 62 3.70 6.61 15.08
C ALA A 62 3.31 7.01 16.52
N GLU A 63 2.02 7.22 16.74
CA GLU A 63 1.49 7.55 18.06
C GLU A 63 1.31 6.28 18.92
N SER A 64 0.97 5.16 18.28
CA SER A 64 0.66 3.89 18.95
C SER A 64 1.12 2.68 18.14
N GLU A 65 1.38 1.55 18.82
CA GLU A 65 1.76 0.28 18.18
C GLU A 65 0.76 -0.20 17.12
N LYS A 66 -0.53 0.09 17.32
CA LYS A 66 -1.58 -0.22 16.33
C LYS A 66 -1.32 0.50 15.00
N LEU A 67 -1.05 1.81 15.07
CA LEU A 67 -0.72 2.64 13.90
C LEU A 67 0.61 2.23 13.27
N VAL A 68 1.57 1.77 14.08
CA VAL A 68 2.83 1.20 13.57
C VAL A 68 2.55 0.03 12.64
N ARG A 69 1.74 -0.95 13.08
CA ARG A 69 1.38 -2.12 12.26
C ARG A 69 0.66 -1.71 10.97
N GLU A 70 -0.28 -0.78 11.05
CA GLU A 70 -0.99 -0.31 9.86
C GLU A 70 -0.05 0.36 8.85
N LYS A 71 0.90 1.18 9.33
CA LYS A 71 1.94 1.78 8.48
C LYS A 71 2.84 0.72 7.84
N VAL A 72 3.30 -0.27 8.63
CA VAL A 72 4.08 -1.41 8.12
C VAL A 72 3.32 -2.09 6.99
N PHE A 73 2.07 -2.49 7.22
CA PHE A 73 1.26 -3.17 6.21
C PHE A 73 1.01 -2.31 4.97
N ALA A 74 0.80 -1.00 5.14
CA ALA A 74 0.62 -0.08 4.02
C ALA A 74 1.91 0.05 3.19
N GLU A 75 3.08 0.07 3.83
CA GLU A 75 4.36 0.19 3.14
C GLU A 75 4.67 -1.06 2.31
N PHE A 76 4.52 -2.25 2.88
CA PHE A 76 4.73 -3.52 2.18
C PHE A 76 3.61 -3.82 1.16
N GLY A 77 2.36 -3.47 1.48
CA GLY A 77 1.22 -3.63 0.57
C GLY A 77 1.29 -2.70 -0.64
N GLY A 78 1.69 -1.44 -0.43
CA GLY A 78 1.79 -0.44 -1.49
C GLY A 78 3.03 -0.60 -2.36
N LYS A 79 4.22 -0.65 -1.76
CA LYS A 79 5.48 -0.66 -2.53
C LYS A 79 5.85 -2.03 -3.09
N GLN A 80 5.57 -3.10 -2.34
CA GLN A 80 6.01 -4.46 -2.70
C GLN A 80 4.85 -5.37 -3.16
N GLY A 81 3.61 -4.87 -3.09
CA GLY A 81 2.42 -5.66 -3.38
C GLY A 81 2.31 -6.90 -2.49
N ILE A 82 2.75 -6.81 -1.22
CA ILE A 82 2.69 -7.90 -0.26
C ILE A 82 1.42 -7.76 0.57
N THR A 83 0.54 -8.75 0.47
CA THR A 83 -0.71 -8.78 1.24
C THR A 83 -0.42 -8.98 2.73
N ARG A 84 -1.25 -8.39 3.60
CA ARG A 84 -1.18 -8.53 5.07
C ARG A 84 -0.99 -9.98 5.55
N ARG A 85 -1.63 -10.93 4.87
CA ARG A 85 -1.53 -12.38 5.18
C ARG A 85 -0.12 -12.94 5.10
N HIS A 86 0.75 -12.32 4.30
CA HIS A 86 2.13 -12.74 4.11
C HIS A 86 3.11 -11.99 5.00
N ILE A 87 2.67 -11.07 5.86
CA ILE A 87 3.54 -10.25 6.70
C ILE A 87 3.36 -10.67 8.15
N ILE A 88 4.44 -11.11 8.78
CA ILE A 88 4.49 -11.50 10.19
C ILE A 88 5.38 -10.49 10.91
N VAL A 89 4.80 -9.77 11.86
CA VAL A 89 5.52 -8.86 12.74
C VAL A 89 5.94 -9.63 13.98
N GLU A 90 7.25 -9.78 14.19
CA GLU A 90 7.82 -10.49 15.33
C GLU A 90 7.94 -9.59 16.55
N SER A 91 8.36 -8.34 16.37
CA SER A 91 8.56 -7.41 17.47
C SER A 91 8.30 -5.97 17.06
N VAL A 92 7.72 -5.21 17.98
CA VAL A 92 7.57 -3.75 17.91
C VAL A 92 8.20 -3.19 19.17
N LYS A 93 9.26 -2.41 19.03
CA LYS A 93 9.98 -1.80 20.15
C LYS A 93 9.98 -0.29 20.01
N ALA A 94 9.57 0.44 21.05
CA ALA A 94 9.79 1.88 21.07
C ALA A 94 11.29 2.17 21.12
N ALA A 95 11.77 3.01 20.21
CA ALA A 95 13.17 3.43 20.10
C ALA A 95 13.47 4.61 21.02
#